data_AF-A0A7H0H465-F1
#
_entry.id   AF-A0A7H0H465-F1
#
_cell.length_a   1.000
_cell.length_b   1.000
_cell.length_c   1.000
_cell.angle_alpha   90.00
_cell.angle_beta   90.00
_cell.angle_gamma   90.00
#
_symmetry.space_group_name_H-M   'P 1'
#
loop_
_entity.id
_entity.type
_entity.pdbx_description
1 polymer ?
#
loop_
_entity_poly.entity_id
_entity_poly.type
_entity_poly.pdbx_seq_one_letter_code
_entity_poly.pdbx_strand_id
1 'polypeptide(L)'
;MGEGFTLHPGELVLAASHEYVRIPSDLTAQVVARSSYGRLGLLVATAVQVQPGYTGCVTLQLVNLGQLPITLTPGERIGQLVFTKLSTPVETAHLKYSLAVWPEFSRVSEDSDIKRLRRAPTARRK
;
A
#
# COMPACT_ATOMS: atom_id res chain seq x y z
N MET A 1 10.84 22.49 -0.27
CA MET A 1 9.98 21.49 0.41
C MET A 1 8.58 21.68 -0.13
N GLY A 2 7.85 20.60 -0.44
CA GLY A 2 6.51 20.70 -1.03
C GLY A 2 5.49 21.27 -0.04
N GLU A 3 4.36 21.77 -0.57
CA GLU A 3 3.24 22.20 0.27
C GLU A 3 2.64 21.03 1.05
N GLY A 4 2.12 21.32 2.25
CA GLY A 4 1.44 20.31 3.07
C GLY A 4 0.10 19.91 2.45
N PHE A 5 -0.23 18.62 2.54
CA PHE A 5 -1.52 18.08 2.15
C PHE A 5 -2.39 17.86 3.39
N THR A 6 -3.56 18.49 3.46
CA THR A 6 -4.49 18.29 4.58
C THR A 6 -5.45 17.15 4.26
N LEU A 7 -5.38 16.08 5.06
CA LEU A 7 -6.30 14.94 5.01
C LEU A 7 -7.42 15.14 6.03
N HIS A 8 -8.65 15.32 5.56
CA HIS A 8 -9.81 15.53 6.42
C HIS A 8 -10.34 14.22 7.03
N PRO A 9 -11.07 14.28 8.16
CA PRO A 9 -11.73 13.13 8.75
C PRO A 9 -12.57 12.34 7.73
N GLY A 10 -12.40 11.02 7.70
CA GLY A 10 -13.13 10.11 6.81
C GLY A 10 -12.56 9.99 5.40
N GLU A 11 -11.55 10.79 5.04
CA GLU A 11 -10.94 10.73 3.72
C GLU A 11 -9.88 9.63 3.62
N LEU A 12 -9.75 9.09 2.40
CA LEU A 12 -8.68 8.20 1.99
C LEU A 12 -7.88 8.88 0.88
N VAL A 13 -6.55 8.85 1.01
CA VAL A 13 -5.63 9.29 -0.05
C VAL A 13 -4.60 8.20 -0.35
N LEU A 14 -4.23 8.10 -1.64
CA LEU A 14 -3.08 7.31 -2.06
C LEU A 14 -1.83 8.17 -2.02
N ALA A 15 -0.82 7.70 -1.31
CA ALA A 15 0.51 8.27 -1.27
C ALA A 15 1.54 7.24 -1.74
N ALA A 16 2.78 7.66 -1.94
CA ALA A 16 3.90 6.76 -2.21
C ALA A 16 5.02 7.06 -1.21
N SER A 17 5.79 6.05 -0.84
CA SER A 17 7.04 6.26 -0.14
C SER A 17 7.98 7.12 -0.98
N HIS A 18 8.80 7.93 -0.31
CA HIS A 18 9.87 8.65 -1.00
C HIS A 18 11.00 7.69 -1.40
N GLU A 19 11.16 6.61 -0.63
CA GLU A 19 12.14 5.56 -0.85
C GLU A 19 11.70 4.63 -1.97
N TYR A 20 12.62 4.37 -2.89
CA TYR A 20 12.52 3.30 -3.88
C TYR A 20 13.21 2.05 -3.31
N VAL A 21 12.43 1.02 -2.99
CA VAL A 21 12.95 -0.19 -2.32
C VAL A 21 13.07 -1.35 -3.30
N ARG A 22 14.06 -2.21 -3.07
CA ARG A 22 14.18 -3.52 -3.72
C ARG A 22 14.28 -4.61 -2.65
N ILE A 23 13.27 -5.48 -2.60
CA ILE A 23 13.20 -6.59 -1.67
C ILE A 23 13.83 -7.82 -2.35
N PRO A 24 14.88 -8.43 -1.78
CA PRO A 24 15.45 -9.65 -2.33
C PRO A 24 14.47 -10.83 -2.23
N SER A 25 14.75 -11.91 -2.96
CA SER A 25 13.87 -13.09 -3.04
C SER A 25 13.77 -13.88 -1.73
N ASP A 26 14.68 -13.66 -0.78
CA ASP A 26 14.75 -14.33 0.52
C ASP A 26 14.23 -13.47 1.68
N LEU A 27 13.68 -12.28 1.40
CA LEU A 27 13.06 -11.40 2.39
C LEU A 27 11.63 -11.05 1.98
N THR A 28 10.80 -10.81 2.98
CA THR A 28 9.55 -10.07 2.85
C THR A 28 9.61 -8.86 3.79
N ALA A 29 8.86 -7.80 3.50
CA ALA A 29 8.74 -6.67 4.42
C ALA A 29 7.27 -6.41 4.80
N GLN A 30 7.06 -5.81 5.96
CA GLN A 30 5.75 -5.34 6.41
C GLN A 30 5.76 -3.84 6.61
N VAL A 31 4.74 -3.16 6.10
CA VAL A 31 4.52 -1.73 6.34
C VAL A 31 3.87 -1.57 7.71
N VAL A 32 4.55 -0.87 8.62
CA VAL A 32 4.04 -0.56 9.95
C VAL A 32 3.92 0.95 10.10
N ALA A 33 2.73 1.41 10.46
CA ALA A 33 2.48 2.82 10.72
C ALA A 33 3.30 3.33 11.91
N ARG A 34 3.75 4.59 11.85
CA ARG A 34 4.42 5.22 12.98
C ARG A 34 3.38 5.52 14.07
N SER A 35 3.68 5.10 15.31
CA SER A 35 2.72 5.23 16.43
C SER A 35 2.21 6.66 16.65
N SER A 36 3.04 7.68 16.41
CA SER A 36 2.63 9.09 16.49
C SER A 36 1.42 9.40 15.60
N TYR A 37 1.39 8.88 14.38
CA TYR A 37 0.28 9.06 13.44
C TYR A 37 -0.92 8.19 13.81
N GLY A 38 -0.68 6.96 14.27
CA GLY A 38 -1.76 6.11 14.77
C GLY A 38 -2.53 6.76 15.94
N ARG A 39 -1.85 7.51 16.81
CA ARG A 39 -2.48 8.26 17.91
C ARG A 39 -3.28 9.48 17.46
N LEU A 40 -3.05 9.98 16.25
CA LEU A 40 -3.86 11.04 15.63
C LEU A 40 -5.09 10.47 14.89
N GLY A 41 -5.21 9.13 14.82
CA GLY A 41 -6.25 8.47 14.03
C GLY A 41 -5.87 8.23 12.57
N LEU A 42 -4.61 8.48 12.17
CA LEU A 42 -4.16 8.14 10.82
C LEU A 42 -3.88 6.64 10.71
N LEU A 43 -4.67 5.96 9.89
CA LEU A 43 -4.47 4.57 9.52
C LEU A 43 -3.67 4.48 8.22
N VAL A 44 -2.59 3.71 8.24
CA VAL A 44 -1.88 3.28 7.02
C VAL A 44 -2.48 1.95 6.57
N ALA A 45 -3.55 2.02 5.78
CA ALA A 45 -4.39 0.90 5.33
C ALA A 45 -3.81 0.13 4.13
N THR A 46 -2.51 0.21 3.90
CA THR A 46 -1.85 -0.53 2.81
C THR A 46 -2.00 -2.03 3.03
N ALA A 47 -2.02 -2.81 1.94
CA ALA A 47 -1.76 -4.24 2.03
C ALA A 47 -0.43 -4.44 2.77
N VAL A 48 -0.51 -5.02 3.98
CA VAL A 48 0.54 -4.91 4.99
C VAL A 48 1.88 -5.49 4.50
N GLN A 49 1.85 -6.45 3.58
CA GLN A 49 3.02 -7.20 3.14
C GLN A 49 3.58 -6.70 1.79
N VAL A 50 4.86 -6.34 1.77
CA VAL A 50 5.66 -6.14 0.55
C VAL A 50 6.33 -7.48 0.19
N GLN A 51 6.04 -7.97 -1.01
CA GLN A 51 6.42 -9.31 -1.45
C GLN A 51 7.92 -9.43 -1.79
N PRO A 52 8.51 -10.64 -1.65
CA PRO A 52 9.85 -10.92 -2.15
C PRO A 52 10.00 -10.60 -3.64
N GLY A 53 11.12 -10.01 -4.03
CA GLY A 53 11.37 -9.56 -5.40
C GLY A 53 10.72 -8.22 -5.77
N TYR A 54 9.90 -7.63 -4.89
CA TYR A 54 9.32 -6.32 -5.14
C TYR A 54 10.39 -5.26 -5.34
N THR A 55 10.19 -4.40 -6.35
CA THR A 55 11.05 -3.26 -6.64
C THR A 55 10.16 -2.07 -6.96
N GLY A 56 10.29 -0.94 -6.28
CA GLY A 56 9.41 0.22 -6.45
C GLY A 56 9.27 1.08 -5.20
N CYS A 57 8.58 2.21 -5.34
CA CYS A 57 8.03 3.00 -4.23
C CYS A 57 6.75 2.33 -3.71
N VAL A 58 6.67 2.14 -2.40
CA VAL A 58 5.53 1.50 -1.75
C VAL A 58 4.33 2.46 -1.79
N THR A 59 3.25 2.05 -2.45
CA THR A 59 1.99 2.80 -2.41
C THR A 59 1.36 2.66 -1.01
N LEU A 60 1.01 3.78 -0.40
CA LEU A 60 0.38 3.88 0.91
C LEU A 60 -1.09 4.29 0.76
N GLN A 61 -1.98 3.60 1.48
CA GLN A 61 -3.36 4.05 1.66
C GLN A 61 -3.46 4.74 3.01
N LEU A 62 -3.66 6.06 3.02
CA LEU A 62 -3.74 6.84 4.24
C LEU A 62 -5.19 7.23 4.50
N VAL A 63 -5.72 6.83 5.65
CA VAL A 63 -7.11 7.10 6.04
C VAL A 63 -7.11 7.85 7.36
N ASN A 64 -7.79 9.00 7.41
CA ASN A 64 -7.97 9.73 8.65
C ASN A 64 -9.24 9.24 9.36
N LEU A 65 -9.07 8.42 10.39
CA LEU A 65 -10.15 7.96 11.28
C LEU A 65 -10.33 8.85 12.51
N GLY A 66 -9.53 9.92 12.63
CA GLY A 66 -9.65 10.91 13.70
C GLY A 66 -10.79 11.89 13.46
N GLN A 67 -10.95 12.84 14.39
CA GLN A 67 -11.97 13.90 14.31
C GLN A 67 -11.42 15.24 13.82
N LEU A 68 -10.09 15.37 13.72
CA LEU A 68 -9.41 16.59 13.30
C LEU A 68 -8.67 16.35 11.97
N PRO A 69 -8.55 17.38 11.11
CA PRO A 69 -7.71 17.30 9.92
C PRO A 69 -6.24 17.02 10.29
N ILE A 70 -5.56 16.24 9.45
CA ILE A 70 -4.13 15.92 9.61
C ILE A 70 -3.38 16.49 8.40
N THR A 71 -2.44 17.39 8.64
CA THR A 71 -1.55 17.89 7.58
C THR A 71 -0.35 16.99 7.44
N LEU A 72 -0.17 16.43 6.26
CA LEU A 72 0.95 15.58 5.87
C LEU A 72 1.92 16.39 5.00
N THR A 73 3.19 16.43 5.40
CA THR A 73 4.22 17.15 4.63
C THR A 73 5.10 16.16 3.87
N PRO A 74 5.32 16.33 2.55
CA PRO A 74 6.23 15.47 1.79
C PRO A 74 7.62 15.38 2.45
N GLY A 75 8.09 14.14 2.65
CA GLY A 75 9.39 13.85 3.29
C GLY A 75 9.33 13.53 4.78
N GLU A 76 8.17 13.68 5.44
CA GLU A 76 8.01 13.23 6.82
C GLU A 76 7.89 11.70 6.92
N ARG A 77 8.31 11.15 8.06
CA ARG A 77 8.25 9.69 8.31
C ARG A 77 6.84 9.27 8.72
N ILE A 78 6.12 8.64 7.80
CA ILE A 78 4.76 8.09 8.00
C ILE A 78 4.77 6.69 8.64
N GLY A 79 5.80 5.89 8.39
CA GLY A 79 5.88 4.51 8.85
C GLY A 79 7.28 3.93 8.76
N GLN A 80 7.36 2.62 8.83
CA GLN A 80 8.60 1.84 8.77
C GLN A 80 8.35 0.49 8.10
N LEU A 81 9.41 -0.09 7.53
CA LEU A 81 9.40 -1.46 7.02
C LEU A 81 10.02 -2.40 8.05
N VAL A 82 9.31 -3.48 8.37
CA VAL A 82 9.83 -4.58 9.20
C VAL A 82 10.14 -5.75 8.28
N PHE A 83 11.41 -6.16 8.22
CA PHE A 83 11.85 -7.24 7.35
C PHE A 83 11.79 -8.59 8.06
N THR A 84 11.37 -9.62 7.32
CA THR A 84 11.37 -11.01 7.78
C THR A 84 12.10 -11.86 6.76
N LYS A 85 13.06 -12.66 7.24
CA LYS A 85 13.78 -13.62 6.42
C LYS A 85 12.92 -14.85 6.16
N LEU A 86 12.90 -15.29 4.90
CA LEU A 86 12.20 -16.50 4.50
C LEU A 86 13.08 -17.73 4.71
N SER A 87 12.46 -18.87 4.98
CA SER A 87 13.15 -20.16 5.09
C SER A 87 13.73 -20.61 3.74
N THR A 88 13.04 -20.26 2.65
CA THR A 88 13.44 -20.56 1.27
C THR A 88 13.21 -19.32 0.38
N PRO A 89 14.13 -19.00 -0.56
CA PRO A 89 13.90 -17.96 -1.54
C PRO A 89 12.65 -18.22 -2.39
N VAL A 90 11.95 -17.15 -2.78
CA VAL A 90 10.80 -17.19 -3.67
C VAL A 90 11.15 -16.55 -5.01
N GLU A 91 10.98 -17.28 -6.10
CA GLU A 91 11.05 -16.71 -7.45
C GLU A 91 9.71 -16.06 -7.80
N THR A 92 9.72 -14.74 -7.96
CA THR A 92 8.55 -13.95 -8.39
C THR A 92 8.74 -13.51 -9.83
N ALA A 93 8.02 -14.12 -10.76
CA ALA A 93 8.14 -13.79 -12.19
C ALA A 93 7.58 -12.40 -12.51
N HIS A 94 6.37 -12.08 -12.03
CA HIS A 94 5.70 -10.81 -12.36
C HIS A 94 4.86 -10.29 -11.19
N LEU A 95 5.32 -9.18 -10.60
CA LEU A 95 4.56 -8.43 -9.59
C LEU A 95 3.82 -7.28 -10.26
N LYS A 96 2.50 -7.26 -10.10
CA LYS A 96 1.55 -6.33 -10.74
C LYS A 96 1.89 -4.84 -10.58
N TYR A 97 2.44 -4.48 -9.43
CA TYR A 97 2.73 -3.09 -9.03
C TYR A 97 4.25 -2.84 -8.93
N SER A 98 5.06 -3.62 -9.63
CA SER A 98 6.52 -3.41 -9.68
C SER A 98 6.89 -2.16 -10.48
N LEU A 99 8.04 -1.58 -10.13
CA LEU A 99 8.65 -0.37 -10.70
C LEU A 99 7.81 0.90 -10.53
N ALA A 100 6.82 0.88 -9.64
CA ALA A 100 6.06 2.06 -9.27
C ALA A 100 7.00 3.17 -8.75
N VAL A 101 6.83 4.39 -9.24
CA VAL A 101 7.52 5.60 -8.72
C VAL A 101 6.54 6.63 -8.15
N TRP A 102 5.25 6.41 -8.39
CA TRP A 102 4.14 7.24 -7.95
C TRP A 102 3.10 6.36 -7.25
N PRO A 103 2.12 6.96 -6.54
CA PRO A 103 0.99 6.18 -6.02
C PRO A 103 0.27 5.51 -7.18
N GLU A 104 0.18 4.18 -7.16
CA GLU A 104 -0.50 3.44 -8.20
C GLU A 104 -1.93 3.08 -7.80
N PHE A 105 -2.88 3.38 -8.69
CA PHE A 105 -4.25 2.93 -8.53
C PHE A 105 -4.35 1.40 -8.70
N SER A 106 -5.38 0.84 -8.08
CA SER A 106 -5.68 -0.58 -8.19
C SER A 106 -5.89 -0.98 -9.65
N ARG A 107 -5.23 -2.06 -10.09
CA ARG A 107 -5.50 -2.71 -11.38
C ARG A 107 -6.32 -3.99 -11.20
N VAL A 108 -7.18 -4.07 -10.18
CA VAL A 108 -7.98 -5.27 -9.84
C VAL A 108 -8.77 -5.86 -11.02
N SER A 109 -9.10 -5.05 -12.03
CA SER A 109 -9.70 -5.49 -13.28
C SER A 109 -8.86 -6.50 -14.07
N GLU A 110 -7.54 -6.53 -13.87
CA GLU A 110 -6.63 -7.47 -14.53
C GLU A 110 -6.70 -8.88 -13.95
N ASP A 111 -7.20 -9.01 -12.72
CA ASP A 111 -7.17 -10.26 -11.96
C ASP A 111 -8.07 -11.33 -12.60
N SER A 112 -7.51 -12.53 -12.73
CA SER A 112 -8.13 -13.61 -13.52
C SER A 112 -9.43 -14.14 -12.90
N ASP A 113 -9.50 -14.17 -11.57
CA ASP A 113 -10.66 -14.54 -10.78
C ASP A 113 -11.78 -13.50 -10.93
N ILE A 114 -11.47 -12.20 -10.88
CA ILE A 114 -12.44 -11.12 -11.12
C ILE A 114 -13.05 -11.24 -12.53
N LYS A 115 -12.23 -11.51 -13.55
CA LYS A 115 -12.70 -11.76 -14.92
C LYS A 115 -13.63 -12.97 -15.01
N ARG A 116 -13.34 -14.05 -14.27
CA ARG A 116 -14.18 -15.27 -14.23
C ARG A 116 -15.51 -14.99 -13.52
N LEU A 117 -15.47 -14.36 -12.35
CA LEU A 117 -16.66 -14.05 -11.54
C LEU A 117 -17.63 -13.11 -12.26
N ARG A 118 -17.13 -12.09 -12.95
CA ARG A 118 -17.96 -11.16 -13.74
C ARG A 118 -18.63 -11.81 -14.96
N ARG A 119 -18.10 -12.93 -15.45
CA ARG A 119 -18.66 -13.70 -16.57
C ARG A 119 -19.64 -14.79 -16.13
N ALA A 120 -19.66 -15.15 -14.85
CA ALA A 120 -20.57 -16.17 -14.34
C ALA A 120 -22.02 -15.67 -14.50
N PRO A 121 -22.93 -16.49 -15.06
CA PRO A 121 -24.33 -16.09 -15.19
C PRO A 121 -24.89 -15.77 -13.81
N THR A 122 -25.38 -14.54 -13.63
CA THR A 122 -26.04 -14.14 -12.40
C THR A 122 -27.27 -15.02 -12.26
N ALA A 123 -27.26 -15.95 -11.30
CA ALA A 123 -28.46 -16.71 -10.98
C ALA A 123 -29.56 -15.70 -10.65
N ARG A 124 -30.54 -15.56 -11.55
CA ARG A 124 -31.74 -14.75 -11.32
C ARG A 124 -32.33 -15.20 -9.99
N ARG A 125 -32.21 -14.37 -8.96
CA ARG A 125 -33.01 -14.53 -7.73
C ARG A 125 -34.47 -14.47 -8.17
N LYS A 126 -35.16 -15.60 -8.05
CA LYS A 126 -36.62 -15.65 -8.06
C LYS A 126 -37.15 -14.92 -6.83
#